data_AF-A0A849NCP1-F1
#
_entry.id   AF-A0A849NCP1-F1
#
_cell.length_a   1.000
_cell.length_b   1.000
_cell.length_c   1.000
_cell.angle_alpha   90.00
_cell.angle_beta   90.00
_cell.angle_gamma   90.00
#
_symmetry.space_group_name_H-M   'P 1'
#
loop_
_entity.id
_entity.type
_entity.pdbx_description
1 polymer ?
#
loop_
_entity_poly.entity_id
_entity_poly.type
_entity_poly.pdbx_seq_one_letter_code
_entity_poly.pdbx_strand_id
1 'polypeptide(L)'
;MSSIIYDMDKFLAELIKASDYFSEIENDEKEVDFNYVKRLISSIDSKRNELKSKYPKELLDKNFEKVKIIAKQISQSIDNVIKQREAEKKSVALELEKINNKKKIATYIR
;
A
#
# COMPACT_ATOMS: atom_id res chain seq x y z
N MET A 1 -9.86 -31.18 -5.45
CA MET A 1 -8.87 -30.10 -5.18
C MET A 1 -8.40 -30.26 -3.74
N SER A 2 -7.09 -30.20 -3.47
CA SER A 2 -6.58 -30.23 -2.09
C SER A 2 -7.04 -28.99 -1.32
N SER A 3 -7.49 -29.14 -0.08
CA SER A 3 -8.04 -28.04 0.75
C SER A 3 -7.08 -26.84 0.85
N ILE A 4 -5.76 -27.08 0.82
CA ILE A 4 -4.76 -26.00 0.90
C ILE A 4 -4.72 -25.14 -0.36
N ILE A 5 -4.92 -25.73 -1.55
CA ILE A 5 -4.88 -25.00 -2.82
C ILE A 5 -6.02 -23.99 -2.85
N TYR A 6 -7.22 -24.41 -2.43
CA TYR A 6 -8.39 -23.53 -2.35
C TYR A 6 -8.16 -22.34 -1.40
N ASP A 7 -7.63 -22.59 -0.20
CA ASP A 7 -7.37 -21.53 0.78
C ASP A 7 -6.26 -20.58 0.32
N MET A 8 -5.24 -21.11 -0.35
CA MET A 8 -4.15 -20.34 -0.97
C MET A 8 -4.65 -19.47 -2.12
N ASP A 9 -5.52 -19.98 -2.99
CA ASP A 9 -6.12 -19.21 -4.08
C ASP A 9 -6.99 -18.06 -3.53
N LYS A 10 -7.72 -18.30 -2.43
CA LYS A 10 -8.49 -17.27 -1.75
C LYS A 10 -7.59 -16.19 -1.15
N PHE A 11 -6.44 -16.56 -0.60
CA PHE A 11 -5.46 -15.60 -0.10
C PHE A 11 -4.79 -14.81 -1.22
N LEU A 12 -4.43 -15.47 -2.33
CA LEU A 12 -3.92 -14.81 -3.53
C LEU A 12 -4.91 -13.78 -4.07
N ALA A 13 -6.20 -14.10 -4.12
CA ALA A 13 -7.22 -13.15 -4.56
C ALA A 13 -7.30 -11.90 -3.68
N GLU A 14 -7.08 -12.02 -2.36
CA GLU A 14 -7.01 -10.85 -1.47
C GLU A 14 -5.75 -10.01 -1.72
N LEU A 15 -4.61 -10.67 -1.98
CA LEU A 15 -3.37 -9.97 -2.32
C LEU A 15 -3.45 -9.28 -3.68
N ILE A 16 -4.10 -9.87 -4.69
CA ILE A 16 -4.29 -9.23 -6.00
C ILE A 16 -5.12 -7.95 -5.83
N LYS A 17 -6.24 -8.02 -5.10
CA LYS A 17 -7.07 -6.82 -4.82
C LYS A 17 -6.28 -5.72 -4.12
N ALA A 18 -5.35 -6.09 -3.23
CA ALA A 18 -4.47 -5.15 -2.57
C ALA A 18 -3.50 -4.51 -3.57
N SER A 19 -2.86 -5.32 -4.41
CA SER A 19 -1.95 -4.87 -5.44
C SER A 19 -2.63 -3.91 -6.40
N ASP A 20 -3.80 -4.26 -6.92
CA ASP A 20 -4.55 -3.42 -7.86
C ASP A 20 -4.90 -2.07 -7.23
N TYR A 21 -5.35 -2.07 -5.97
CA TYR A 21 -5.68 -0.85 -5.25
C TYR A 21 -4.48 0.09 -5.08
N PHE A 22 -3.30 -0.45 -4.73
CA PHE A 22 -2.10 0.37 -4.59
C PHE A 22 -1.54 0.84 -5.95
N SER A 23 -1.69 0.04 -7.00
CA SER A 23 -1.37 0.48 -8.37
C SER A 23 -2.27 1.62 -8.84
N GLU A 24 -3.58 1.57 -8.56
CA GLU A 24 -4.52 2.67 -8.87
C GLU A 24 -4.11 3.98 -8.17
N ILE A 25 -3.66 3.89 -6.91
CA ILE A 25 -3.15 5.05 -6.17
C ILE A 25 -1.86 5.58 -6.78
N GLU A 26 -0.92 4.69 -7.13
CA GLU A 26 0.38 5.05 -7.69
C GLU A 26 0.25 5.79 -9.03
N ASN A 27 -0.78 5.46 -9.82
CA ASN A 27 -1.08 6.07 -11.11
C ASN A 27 -1.98 7.32 -11.01
N ASP A 28 -2.24 7.84 -9.80
CA ASP A 28 -3.17 8.95 -9.54
C ASP A 28 -4.61 8.71 -10.06
N GLU A 29 -4.98 7.46 -10.32
CA GLU A 29 -6.33 7.09 -10.77
C GLU A 29 -7.34 7.10 -9.60
N LYS A 30 -6.83 7.15 -8.36
CA LYS A 30 -7.63 7.03 -7.15
C LYS A 30 -7.02 7.72 -5.93
N GLU A 31 -7.86 8.39 -5.15
CA GLU A 31 -7.46 8.89 -3.84
C GLU A 31 -7.32 7.77 -2.80
N VAL A 32 -6.40 7.96 -1.84
CA VAL A 32 -6.16 7.01 -0.77
C VAL A 32 -7.30 7.03 0.24
N ASP A 33 -8.01 5.90 0.37
CA ASP A 33 -8.98 5.63 1.44
C ASP A 33 -8.29 4.81 2.54
N PHE A 34 -7.86 5.51 3.60
CA PHE A 34 -7.20 4.90 4.75
C PHE A 34 -8.06 3.89 5.50
N ASN A 35 -9.39 4.04 5.49
CA ASN A 35 -10.28 3.07 6.13
C ASN A 35 -10.30 1.77 5.33
N TYR A 36 -10.34 1.88 4.00
CA TYR A 36 -10.25 0.72 3.12
C TYR A 36 -8.90 0.01 3.27
N VAL A 37 -7.79 0.74 3.25
CA VAL A 37 -6.43 0.19 3.48
C VAL A 37 -6.37 -0.58 4.80
N LYS A 38 -6.87 0.02 5.89
CA LYS A 38 -6.87 -0.63 7.22
C LYS A 38 -7.64 -1.95 7.23
N ARG A 39 -8.82 -1.98 6.59
CA ARG A 39 -9.64 -3.21 6.47
C ARG A 39 -8.91 -4.26 5.64
N LEU A 40 -8.29 -3.84 4.54
CA LEU A 40 -7.58 -4.73 3.63
C LEU A 40 -6.37 -5.38 4.31
N ILE A 41 -5.56 -4.61 5.04
CA ILE A 41 -4.44 -5.13 5.84
C ILE A 41 -4.96 -6.12 6.89
N SER A 42 -6.03 -5.76 7.61
CA SER A 42 -6.61 -6.63 8.63
C SER A 42 -7.12 -7.96 8.06
N SER A 43 -7.67 -7.95 6.84
CA SER A 43 -8.09 -9.16 6.13
C SER A 43 -6.92 -10.05 5.79
N ILE A 44 -5.86 -9.49 5.19
CA ILE A 44 -4.64 -10.20 4.80
C ILE A 44 -3.98 -10.84 6.03
N ASP A 45 -3.85 -10.11 7.13
CA ASP A 45 -3.25 -10.63 8.37
C ASP A 45 -4.08 -11.76 8.97
N SER A 46 -5.41 -11.61 8.97
CA SER A 46 -6.32 -12.65 9.46
C SER A 46 -6.18 -13.93 8.63
N LYS A 47 -6.18 -13.81 7.30
CA LYS A 47 -6.02 -14.94 6.36
C LYS A 47 -4.68 -15.63 6.50
N ARG A 48 -3.61 -14.83 6.63
CA ARG A 48 -2.25 -15.33 6.84
C ARG A 48 -2.15 -16.14 8.13
N ASN A 49 -2.76 -15.66 9.21
CA ASN A 49 -2.75 -16.36 10.49
C ASN A 49 -3.59 -17.64 10.46
N GLU A 50 -4.73 -17.63 9.75
CA GLU A 50 -5.54 -18.82 9.51
C GLU A 50 -4.77 -19.88 8.71
N LEU A 51 -4.07 -19.49 7.64
CA LEU A 51 -3.23 -20.41 6.85
C LEU A 51 -2.09 -21.01 7.69
N LYS A 52 -1.43 -20.20 8.52
CA LYS A 52 -0.35 -20.63 9.41
C LYS A 52 -0.81 -21.59 10.50
N SER A 53 -2.03 -21.44 11.01
CA SER A 53 -2.57 -22.33 12.04
C SER A 53 -3.06 -23.65 11.44
N LYS A 54 -3.51 -23.64 10.19
CA LYS A 54 -4.12 -24.79 9.52
C LYS A 54 -3.11 -25.68 8.79
N TYR A 55 -1.98 -25.14 8.33
CA TYR A 55 -1.03 -25.87 7.50
C TYR A 55 0.42 -25.75 7.98
N PRO A 56 1.23 -26.82 7.88
CA PRO A 56 2.64 -26.77 8.21
C PRO A 56 3.41 -25.88 7.23
N LYS A 57 4.46 -25.24 7.75
CA LYS A 57 5.26 -24.25 7.01
C LYS A 57 5.79 -24.77 5.67
N GLU A 58 6.24 -26.01 5.60
CA GLU A 58 6.79 -26.62 4.39
C GLU A 58 5.77 -26.72 3.24
N LEU A 59 4.49 -26.96 3.57
CA LEU A 59 3.41 -27.00 2.59
C LEU A 59 3.00 -25.60 2.13
N LEU A 60 3.07 -24.62 3.03
CA LEU A 60 2.88 -23.22 2.68
C LEU A 60 4.02 -22.78 1.74
N ASP A 61 5.27 -22.95 2.14
CA ASP A 61 6.44 -22.49 1.38
C ASP A 61 6.48 -23.05 -0.05
N LYS A 62 6.05 -24.30 -0.26
CA LYS A 62 5.94 -24.92 -1.60
C LYS A 62 4.89 -24.27 -2.51
N ASN A 63 3.85 -23.64 -1.95
CA ASN A 63 2.73 -23.06 -2.71
C ASN A 63 2.75 -21.52 -2.72
N PHE A 64 3.79 -20.89 -2.17
CA PHE A 64 3.82 -19.45 -1.88
C PHE A 64 4.54 -18.58 -2.92
N GLU A 65 5.04 -19.13 -4.04
CA GLU A 65 5.85 -18.33 -4.97
C GLU A 65 5.06 -17.15 -5.57
N LYS A 66 3.81 -17.37 -5.98
CA LYS A 66 2.92 -16.30 -6.45
C LYS A 66 2.62 -15.27 -5.35
N VAL A 67 2.47 -15.71 -4.10
CA VAL A 67 2.27 -14.81 -2.96
C VAL A 67 3.47 -13.90 -2.76
N LYS A 68 4.69 -14.43 -2.85
CA LYS A 68 5.92 -13.64 -2.73
C LYS A 68 6.03 -12.57 -3.81
N ILE A 69 5.69 -12.91 -5.05
CA ILE A 69 5.71 -11.97 -6.18
C ILE A 69 4.74 -10.82 -5.92
N ILE A 70 3.48 -11.13 -5.58
CA ILE A 70 2.46 -10.09 -5.36
C ILE A 70 2.79 -9.25 -4.11
N ALA A 71 3.28 -9.86 -3.04
CA ALA A 71 3.72 -9.13 -1.85
C ALA A 71 4.85 -8.14 -2.15
N LYS A 72 5.78 -8.52 -3.05
CA LYS A 72 6.84 -7.63 -3.52
C LYS A 72 6.27 -6.47 -4.35
N GLN A 73 5.30 -6.74 -5.24
CA GLN A 73 4.63 -5.69 -6.02
C GLN A 73 3.92 -4.68 -5.13
N ILE A 74 3.12 -5.15 -4.16
CA ILE A 74 2.45 -4.31 -3.17
C ILE A 74 3.46 -3.43 -2.42
N SER A 75 4.57 -4.02 -1.96
CA SER A 75 5.60 -3.28 -1.22
C SER A 75 6.22 -2.18 -2.08
N GLN A 76 6.50 -2.47 -3.35
CA GLN A 76 7.05 -1.51 -4.30
C GLN A 76 6.08 -0.35 -4.58
N SER A 77 4.80 -0.64 -4.82
CA SER A 77 3.80 0.41 -5.04
C SER A 77 3.62 1.29 -3.79
N ILE A 78 3.60 0.70 -2.59
CA ILE A 78 3.55 1.48 -1.35
C ILE A 78 4.78 2.39 -1.22
N ASP A 79 5.99 1.88 -1.48
CA ASP A 79 7.21 2.68 -1.43
C ASP A 79 7.18 3.84 -2.45
N ASN A 80 6.63 3.61 -3.64
CA ASN A 80 6.49 4.63 -4.66
C ASN A 80 5.49 5.71 -4.25
N VAL A 81 4.32 5.31 -3.73
CA VAL A 81 3.31 6.25 -3.20
C VAL A 81 3.91 7.09 -2.06
N ILE A 82 4.65 6.49 -1.13
CA ILE A 82 5.31 7.24 -0.04
C ILE A 82 6.28 8.28 -0.61
N LYS A 83 7.13 7.92 -1.58
CA LYS A 83 8.08 8.85 -2.22
C LYS A 83 7.37 10.00 -2.93
N GLN A 84 6.28 9.73 -3.64
CA GLN A 84 5.47 10.76 -4.30
C GLN A 84 4.90 11.75 -3.26
N ARG A 85 4.28 11.25 -2.18
CA ARG A 85 3.73 12.09 -1.11
C ARG A 85 4.79 12.91 -0.37
N GLU A 86 5.98 12.35 -0.18
CA GLU A 86 7.10 13.10 0.40
C GLU A 86 7.58 14.24 -0.51
N ALA A 87 7.61 14.02 -1.83
CA ALA A 87 7.96 15.05 -2.81
C ALA A 87 6.91 16.17 -2.85
N GLU A 88 5.62 15.82 -2.87
CA GLU A 88 4.50 16.76 -2.80
C GLU A 88 4.58 17.62 -1.54
N LYS A 89 4.78 16.99 -0.38
CA LYS A 89 4.91 17.69 0.91
C LYS A 89 6.05 18.71 0.89
N LYS A 90 7.21 18.36 0.32
CA LYS A 90 8.35 19.28 0.17
C LYS A 90 8.01 20.45 -0.74
N SER A 91 7.34 20.21 -1.87
CA SER A 91 6.92 21.25 -2.81
C SER A 91 5.98 22.26 -2.14
N VAL A 92 4.93 21.75 -1.46
CA VAL A 92 3.96 22.58 -0.73
C VAL A 92 4.64 23.41 0.37
N ALA A 93 5.58 22.82 1.12
CA ALA A 93 6.32 23.55 2.15
C ALA A 93 7.13 24.73 1.57
N LEU A 94 7.79 24.54 0.43
CA LEU A 94 8.54 25.59 -0.26
C LEU A 94 7.62 26.72 -0.78
N GLU A 95 6.45 26.37 -1.29
CA GLU A 95 5.47 27.37 -1.73
C GLU A 95 4.93 28.20 -0.56
N LEU A 96 4.61 27.55 0.55
CA LEU A 96 4.17 28.24 1.78
C LEU A 96 5.24 29.20 2.30
N GLU A 97 6.52 28.80 2.27
CA GLU A 97 7.63 29.66 2.65
C GLU A 97 7.73 30.90 1.74
N LYS A 98 7.65 30.71 0.42
CA LYS A 98 7.64 31.81 -0.56
C LYS A 98 6.48 32.78 -0.31
N ILE A 99 5.28 32.26 -0.05
CA ILE A 99 4.10 33.08 0.26
C ILE A 99 4.33 33.87 1.56
N ASN A 100 4.86 33.23 2.59
CA ASN A 100 5.15 33.87 3.87
C ASN A 100 6.19 35.00 3.71
N ASN A 101 7.25 34.76 2.94
CA ASN A 101 8.26 35.77 2.65
C ASN A 101 7.70 36.95 1.87
N LYS A 102 6.86 36.71 0.85
CA LYS A 102 6.14 37.78 0.13
C LYS A 102 5.24 38.60 1.06
N LYS A 103 4.50 37.94 1.96
CA LYS A 103 3.65 38.61 2.96
C LYS A 103 4.48 39.52 3.87
N LYS A 104 5.60 39.02 4.41
CA LYS A 104 6.51 39.82 5.25
C LYS A 104 6.99 41.08 4.53
N ILE A 105 7.49 40.94 3.29
CA ILE A 105 7.97 42.08 2.49
C ILE A 105 6.84 43.10 2.28
N ALA A 106 5.63 42.65 1.92
CA ALA A 106 4.49 43.55 1.75
C ALA A 106 4.10 44.30 3.03
N THR A 107 4.29 43.71 4.22
CA THR A 107 4.08 44.37 5.51
C THR A 107 5.12 45.45 5.77
N TYR A 108 6.38 45.25 5.39
CA TYR A 108 7.47 46.22 5.60
C TYR A 108 7.42 47.42 4.63
N ILE A 109 6.72 47.31 3.51
CA ILE A 109 6.59 48.37 2.49
C ILE A 109 5.42 49.34 2.81
N ARG A 110 4.56 49.01 3.79
CA ARG A 110 3.50 49.90 4.31
C ARG A 110 4.00 50.77 5.45
#